data_AF-A0AAI9HFI3-F1
#
_entry.id   AF-A0AAI9HFI3-F1
#
_cell.length_a   1.000
_cell.length_b   1.000
_cell.length_c   1.000
_cell.angle_alpha   90.00
_cell.angle_beta   90.00
_cell.angle_gamma   90.00
#
_symmetry.space_group_name_H-M   'P 1'
#
loop_
_entity.id
_entity.type
_entity.pdbx_description
1 polymer ?
#
loop_
_entity_poly.entity_id
_entity_poly.type
_entity_poly.pdbx_seq_one_letter_code
_entity_poly.pdbx_strand_id
1 'polypeptide(L)' 'MRALNRRFKDSYGVPVRVIRWEPETQRVIYLRDGYEHECFSPLEQFQRKFREIEGPNEPVNDIPANSDKS' A
#
# COMPACT_ATOMS: atom_id res chain seq x y z
N MET A 1 -10.78 -12.00 11.21
CA MET A 1 -9.71 -11.00 10.97
C MET A 1 -8.82 -11.50 9.85
N ARG A 2 -8.47 -10.65 8.87
CA ARG A 2 -7.52 -11.03 7.80
C ARG A 2 -6.27 -10.16 7.96
N ALA A 3 -5.10 -10.81 8.05
CA ALA A 3 -3.83 -10.12 7.92
C ALA A 3 -3.68 -9.69 6.46
N LEU A 4 -3.58 -8.38 6.23
CA LEU A 4 -3.44 -7.81 4.90
C LEU A 4 -2.05 -7.18 4.82
N ASN A 5 -1.07 -7.83 4.19
CA ASN A 5 0.25 -7.23 3.96
C ASN A 5 0.22 -6.28 2.74
N ARG A 6 -0.72 -5.34 2.74
CA ARG A 6 -0.88 -4.34 1.67
C ARG A 6 -0.19 -3.05 2.08
N ARG A 7 0.53 -2.44 1.13
CA ARG A 7 1.25 -1.19 1.34
C ARG A 7 0.44 -0.04 0.74
N PHE A 8 0.41 1.08 1.45
CA PHE A 8 -0.28 2.29 1.04
C PHE A 8 0.65 3.48 1.25
N LYS A 9 0.32 4.61 0.64
CA LYS A 9 0.84 5.93 0.99
C LYS A 9 -0.29 6.77 1.58
N ASP A 10 0.01 7.50 2.64
CA ASP A 10 -0.94 8.48 3.18
C ASP A 10 -1.00 9.76 2.32
N SER A 11 -1.82 10.71 2.74
CA SER A 11 -2.00 12.00 2.04
C SER A 11 -0.74 12.87 1.98
N TYR A 12 0.27 12.58 2.82
CA TYR A 12 1.58 13.23 2.83
C TYR A 12 2.62 12.45 2.03
N GLY A 13 2.24 11.32 1.42
CA GLY A 13 3.14 10.45 0.66
C GLY A 13 3.95 9.49 1.52
N VAL A 14 3.69 9.42 2.84
CA VAL A 14 4.45 8.54 3.75
C VAL A 14 3.97 7.10 3.57
N PRO A 15 4.87 6.13 3.38
CA PRO A 15 4.51 4.72 3.29
C PRO A 15 3.90 4.22 4.59
N VAL A 16 2.80 3.49 4.48
CA VAL A 16 2.19 2.75 5.59
C VAL A 16 1.93 1.31 5.17
N ARG A 17 2.02 0.41 6.13
CA ARG A 17 1.68 -1.00 5.97
C ARG A 17 0.43 -1.29 6.77
N VAL A 18 -0.66 -1.64 6.10
CA VAL A 18 -1.83 -2.17 6.79
C VAL A 18 -1.42 -3.51 7.41
N ILE A 19 -1.84 -3.75 8.64
CA ILE A 19 -1.55 -5.00 9.35
C ILE A 19 -2.84 -5.74 9.73
N ARG A 20 -3.94 -5.01 9.93
CA ARG A 20 -5.24 -5.57 10.31
C ARG A 20 -6.39 -4.68 9.85
N TRP A 21 -7.52 -5.30 9.57
CA TRP A 21 -8.82 -4.63 9.44
C TRP A 21 -9.83 -5.25 10.39
N GLU A 22 -10.56 -4.39 11.11
CA GLU A 22 -11.60 -4.74 12.06
C GLU A 22 -12.98 -4.44 11.46
N PRO A 23 -13.77 -5.45 11.08
CA PRO A 23 -15.07 -5.23 10.44
C PRO A 23 -16.12 -4.70 11.41
N GLU A 24 -16.05 -5.07 12.70
CA GLU A 24 -17.03 -4.68 13.73
C GLU A 24 -17.01 -3.18 14.02
N THR A 25 -15.82 -2.60 14.06
CA THR A 25 -15.61 -1.17 14.34
C THR A 25 -15.32 -0.36 13.07
N GLN A 26 -15.25 -1.03 11.92
CA GLN A 26 -14.84 -0.48 10.62
C GLN A 26 -13.52 0.29 10.69
N ARG A 27 -12.50 -0.28 11.36
CA ARG A 27 -11.18 0.34 11.53
C ARG A 27 -10.10 -0.39 10.75
N VAL A 28 -9.20 0.37 10.15
CA VAL A 28 -7.96 -0.14 9.54
C VAL A 28 -6.82 0.18 10.48
N ILE A 29 -6.06 -0.84 10.85
CA ILE A 29 -4.85 -0.72 11.69
C ILE A 29 -3.64 -0.87 10.78
N TYR A 30 -2.70 0.07 10.89
CA TYR A 30 -1.52 0.16 10.04
C TYR A 30 -0.31 0.67 10.84
N LEU A 31 0.87 0.34 10.34
CA LEU A 31 2.15 0.87 10.81
C LEU A 31 2.65 1.90 9.82
N ARG A 32 3.06 3.07 10.32
CA ARG A 32 3.72 4.09 9.52
C ARG A 32 5.22 3.86 9.52
N ASP A 33 5.88 4.10 8.39
CA ASP A 33 7.33 3.98 8.31
C ASP A 33 8.01 4.97 9.27
N GLY A 34 8.99 4.48 10.03
CA GLY A 34 9.66 5.24 11.09
C GLY A 34 8.84 5.47 12.37
N TYR A 35 7.73 4.76 12.57
CA TYR A 35 6.91 4.84 13.79
C TYR A 35 6.59 3.44 14.34
N GLU A 36 7.00 3.18 15.59
CA GLU A 36 6.90 1.84 16.19
C GLU A 36 5.48 1.49 16.67
N HIS A 37 4.63 2.49 16.90
CA HIS A 37 3.28 2.26 17.42
C HIS A 37 2.26 2.01 16.30
N GLU A 38 1.28 1.16 16.61
CA GLU A 38 0.14 0.90 15.74
C GLU A 38 -0.76 2.14 15.64
N CYS A 39 -1.03 2.56 14.40
CA CYS A 39 -2.00 3.60 14.09
C CYS A 39 -3.31 2.95 13.62
N PHE A 40 -4.44 3.63 13.85
CA PHE A 40 -5.72 3.20 13.31
C PHE A 40 -6.50 4.36 12.69
N SER A 41 -7.35 4.05 11.72
CA SER A 41 -8.25 5.01 11.11
C SER A 41 -9.56 4.35 10.68
N PRO A 42 -10.70 5.05 10.70
CA PRO A 42 -11.93 4.53 10.12
C PRO A 42 -11.74 4.16 8.65
N LEU A 43 -12.38 3.07 8.21
CA LEU A 43 -12.23 2.52 6.86
C LEU A 43 -12.52 3.56 5.78
N GLU A 44 -13.59 4.35 5.94
CA GLU A 44 -13.95 5.40 4.99
C GLU A 44 -12.86 6.48 4.89
N GLN A 45 -12.32 6.93 6.02
CA GLN A 45 -11.22 7.89 6.03
C GLN A 45 -9.96 7.30 5.42
N PHE A 46 -9.69 6.03 5.70
CA PHE A 46 -8.55 5.32 5.15
C PHE A 46 -8.65 5.26 3.63
N GLN A 47 -9.79 4.82 3.07
CA GLN A 47 -10.02 4.76 1.63
C GLN A 47 -9.93 6.13 0.94
N ARG A 48 -10.32 7.22 1.62
CA ARG A 48 -10.25 8.58 1.06
C ARG A 48 -8.84 9.16 1.07
N LYS A 49 -8.08 8.93 2.14
CA LYS A 49 -6.78 9.60 2.39
C LYS A 49 -5.58 8.77 1.97
N PHE A 50 -5.73 7.45 1.86
CA PHE A 50 -4.63 6.54 1.57
C PHE A 50 -4.76 6.01 0.15
N ARG A 51 -3.63 5.92 -0.54
CA ARG A 51 -3.52 5.36 -1.88
C ARG A 51 -2.74 4.07 -1.81
N GLU A 52 -3.29 2.99 -2.34
CA GLU A 52 -2.57 1.72 -2.42
C GLU A 52 -1.34 1.91 -3.29
N ILE A 53 -0.22 1.36 -2.83
CA ILE A 53 0.95 1.17 -3.67
C ILE A 53 1.01 -0.32 -3.97
N GLU A 54 0.85 -0.67 -5.24
CA GLU A 54 1.25 -1.98 -5.70
C GLU A 54 2.71 -2.17 -5.26
N GLY A 55 3.04 -3.33 -4.68
CA GLY A 55 4.44 -3.70 -4.49
C GLY A 55 5.18 -3.58 -5.82
N PRO A 56 6.53 -3.56 -5.83
CA PRO A 56 7.26 -3.52 -7.09
C PRO A 56 6.83 -4.72 -7.95
N ASN A 57 5.89 -4.49 -8.87
CA ASN A 57 5.89 -5.19 -10.12
C ASN A 57 7.27 -4.87 -10.66
N GLU A 58 8.17 -5.85 -10.63
CA GLU A 58 9.39 -5.78 -11.41
C GLU A 58 9.02 -5.21 -12.79
N PRO A 59 9.78 -4.25 -13.34
CA PRO A 59 9.57 -3.84 -14.71
C PRO A 59 9.66 -5.11 -15.55
N VAL A 60 8.52 -5.56 -16.10
CA VAL A 60 8.54 -6.57 -17.15
C VAL A 60 9.35 -5.94 -18.27
N ASN A 61 10.59 -6.41 -18.39
CA ASN A 61 11.61 -6.10 -19.38
C ASN A 61 11.20 -5.02 -20.39
N ASP A 62 11.92 -3.90 -20.37
CA ASP A 62 12.37 -3.27 -21.60
C ASP A 62 12.87 -4.37 -22.53
N ILE A 63 12.02 -4.81 -23.47
CA ILE A 63 12.47 -5.55 -24.63
C ILE A 63 13.27 -4.51 -25.42
N PRO A 64 14.61 -4.60 -25.54
CA PRO A 64 15.32 -3.69 -26.41
C PRO A 64 14.75 -3.92 -27.80
N ALA A 65 14.30 -2.83 -28.44
CA ALA A 65 13.96 -2.81 -29.85
C ALA A 65 15.21 -3.17 -30.65
N ASN A 66 15.45 -4.46 -30.87
CA ASN A 66 16.36 -4.94 -31.89
C ASN A 66 15.68 -4.73 -33.25
N SER A 67 15.83 -3.49 -33.71
CA SER A 67 15.91 -3.18 -35.13
C SER A 67 17.08 -3.99 -35.71
N ASP A 68 16.80 -5.15 -36.30
CA ASP A 68 17.74 -5.74 -37.24
C ASP A 68 17.01 -6.12 -38.51
N LYS A 69 17.34 -5.33 -39.54
CA LYS A 69 17.03 -5.58 -40.94
C LYS A 69 17.62 -6.94 -41.35
N SER A 70 16.84 -7.70 -42.09
CA SER A 70 17.33 -8.43 -43.27
C SER A 70 16.22 -8.54 -44.29
#